data_AF-A0A935CTN4-F1
#
_entry.id   AF-A0A935CTN4-F1
#
_cell.length_a   1.000
_cell.length_b   1.000
_cell.length_c   1.000
_cell.angle_alpha   90.00
_cell.angle_beta   90.00
_cell.angle_gamma   90.00
#
_symmetry.space_group_name_H-M   'P 1'
#
loop_
_entity.id
_entity.type
_entity.pdbx_description
1 polymer ?
#
loop_
_entity_poly.entity_id
_entity_poly.type
_entity_poly.pdbx_seq_one_letter_code
_entity_poly.pdbx_strand_id
1 'polypeptide(L)'
;MTFYRLLLLLLVTAVVGALAVYLLRGDTGYVLIQRGDIAIETTVVNAVFLLLAALALLYAVFWLLRWPMRLWQAGARRSARRRFLDGMIALVAGRPNRAGQQLLKATKLRTLKLPALIAAHAAAHARGDRAEEIRLLDQLTEAAETHDLATELRARNELLDGRAGAAIEMLVPLAQASRLSPMGARWLIEALTARKRAREALAYLPRIRQSQQLPPDDLARFVSRILVAAIDQTTDAINLHALWADLNRDEKRIAEVAIAYAKRSVQLNLIGQAAQEIEAT
;
A
#
# COMPACT_ATOMS: atom_id res chain seq x y z
N MET A 1 3.90 -35.97 2.44
CA MET A 1 2.65 -36.58 1.91
C MET A 1 2.68 -36.87 0.41
N THR A 2 3.40 -36.11 -0.43
CA THR A 2 3.52 -36.37 -1.88
C THR A 2 4.56 -37.43 -2.26
N PHE A 3 5.61 -37.64 -1.45
CA PHE A 3 6.65 -38.64 -1.72
C PHE A 3 6.11 -40.08 -1.64
N TYR A 4 5.26 -40.38 -0.65
CA TYR A 4 4.58 -41.68 -0.54
C TYR A 4 3.65 -41.95 -1.72
N ARG A 5 2.92 -40.94 -2.21
CA ARG A 5 2.04 -41.08 -3.39
C ARG A 5 2.83 -41.34 -4.67
N LEU A 6 4.02 -40.74 -4.80
CA LEU A 6 4.91 -40.96 -5.94
C LEU A 6 5.54 -42.36 -5.89
N LEU A 7 6.01 -42.78 -4.72
CA LEU A 7 6.54 -44.13 -4.51
C LEU A 7 5.46 -45.18 -4.79
N LEU A 8 4.23 -44.94 -4.32
CA LEU A 8 3.07 -45.80 -4.60
C LEU A 8 2.74 -45.84 -6.09
N LEU A 9 2.77 -44.70 -6.79
CA LEU A 9 2.45 -44.65 -8.21
C LEU A 9 3.52 -45.37 -9.03
N LEU A 10 4.80 -45.18 -8.70
CA LEU A 10 5.91 -45.87 -9.36
C LEU A 10 5.86 -47.39 -9.09
N LEU A 11 5.54 -47.78 -7.84
CA LEU A 11 5.33 -49.17 -7.47
C LEU A 11 4.13 -49.77 -8.22
N VAL A 12 2.99 -49.07 -8.30
CA VAL A 12 1.80 -49.51 -9.02
C VAL A 12 2.09 -49.61 -10.52
N THR A 13 2.79 -48.65 -11.12
CA THR A 13 3.19 -48.72 -12.53
C THR A 13 4.16 -49.89 -12.78
N ALA A 14 5.08 -50.16 -11.86
CA ALA A 14 5.99 -51.30 -11.95
C ALA A 14 5.23 -52.64 -11.83
N VAL A 15 4.26 -52.73 -10.91
CA VAL A 15 3.43 -53.92 -10.71
C VAL A 15 2.50 -54.14 -11.91
N VAL A 16 1.85 -53.09 -12.42
CA VAL A 16 0.99 -53.17 -13.61
C VAL A 16 1.82 -53.51 -14.86
N GLY A 17 3.03 -52.96 -14.99
CA GLY A 17 3.97 -53.32 -16.04
C GLY A 17 4.41 -54.78 -15.98
N ALA A 18 4.75 -55.28 -14.78
CA ALA A 18 5.12 -56.68 -14.58
C ALA A 18 3.93 -57.63 -14.83
N LEU A 19 2.72 -57.23 -14.43
CA LEU A 19 1.50 -58.01 -14.63
C LEU A 19 1.13 -58.06 -16.12
N ALA A 20 1.25 -56.94 -16.84
CA ALA A 20 1.06 -56.90 -18.29
C ALA A 20 2.06 -57.83 -19.01
N VAL A 21 3.33 -57.84 -18.61
CA VAL A 21 4.35 -58.77 -19.16
C VAL A 21 4.01 -60.24 -18.88
N TYR A 22 3.45 -60.55 -17.70
CA TYR A 22 3.04 -61.91 -17.35
C TYR A 22 1.83 -62.40 -18.18
N LEU A 23 0.85 -61.53 -18.40
CA LEU A 23 -0.36 -61.86 -19.17
C LEU A 23 -0.12 -61.95 -20.69
N LEU A 24 0.88 -61.25 -21.23
CA LEU A 24 1.17 -61.23 -22.67
C LEU A 24 2.15 -62.32 -23.14
N ARG A 25 2.50 -63.30 -22.29
CA ARG A 25 3.32 -64.47 -22.70
C ARG A 25 2.61 -65.44 -23.66
N GLY A 26 1.35 -65.17 -24.03
CA GLY A 26 0.49 -66.10 -24.79
C GLY A 26 0.59 -66.06 -26.32
N ASP A 27 0.82 -64.91 -26.96
CA ASP A 27 0.87 -64.81 -28.44
C ASP A 27 1.71 -63.61 -28.90
N THR A 28 2.75 -63.87 -29.71
CA THR A 28 3.81 -62.90 -30.03
C THR A 28 3.58 -62.21 -31.36
N GLY A 29 2.96 -61.02 -31.35
CA GLY A 29 3.02 -60.08 -32.47
C GLY A 29 4.39 -59.40 -32.54
N TYR A 30 5.09 -59.51 -33.67
CA TYR A 30 6.40 -58.89 -33.90
C TYR A 30 6.24 -57.51 -34.55
N VAL A 31 7.06 -56.53 -34.13
CA VAL A 31 7.19 -55.22 -34.79
C VAL A 31 8.63 -55.07 -35.24
N LEU A 32 8.81 -54.89 -36.54
CA LEU A 32 10.12 -54.73 -37.17
C LEU A 32 10.32 -53.25 -37.48
N ILE A 33 11.25 -52.61 -36.77
CA ILE A 33 11.64 -51.21 -37.04
C ILE A 33 12.98 -51.27 -37.78
N GLN A 34 12.94 -50.99 -39.09
CA GLN A 34 14.13 -50.98 -39.94
C GLN A 34 14.52 -49.54 -40.29
N ARG A 35 15.76 -49.15 -39.99
CA ARG A 35 16.35 -47.89 -40.46
C ARG A 35 17.75 -48.18 -40.99
N GLY A 36 17.88 -48.28 -42.31
CA GLY A 36 19.13 -48.68 -42.96
C GLY A 36 19.51 -50.13 -42.65
N ASP A 37 20.78 -50.40 -42.37
CA ASP A 37 21.32 -51.75 -42.08
C ASP A 37 21.09 -52.24 -40.63
N ILE A 38 20.38 -51.48 -39.81
CA ILE A 38 20.08 -51.87 -38.42
C ILE A 38 18.62 -52.33 -38.37
N ALA A 39 18.44 -53.65 -38.30
CA ALA A 39 17.17 -54.29 -38.01
C ALA A 39 17.14 -54.70 -36.53
N ILE A 40 16.26 -54.05 -35.76
CA ILE A 40 16.02 -54.44 -34.37
C ILE A 40 14.66 -55.14 -34.35
N GLU A 41 14.68 -56.45 -34.24
CA GLU A 41 13.47 -57.25 -34.02
C GLU A 41 13.07 -57.10 -32.56
N THR A 42 11.89 -56.54 -32.30
CA THR A 42 11.38 -56.36 -30.95
C THR A 42 9.90 -56.72 -30.90
N THR A 43 9.50 -57.42 -29.84
CA THR A 43 8.09 -57.77 -29.63
C THR A 43 7.27 -56.52 -29.36
N VAL A 44 6.01 -56.46 -29.82
CA VAL A 44 5.09 -55.32 -29.56
C VAL A 44 5.09 -54.95 -28.07
N VAL A 45 5.14 -55.98 -27.21
CA VAL A 45 5.19 -55.86 -25.75
C VAL A 45 6.41 -55.06 -25.28
N ASN A 46 7.59 -55.35 -25.82
CA ASN A 46 8.81 -54.67 -25.43
C ASN A 46 8.89 -53.23 -25.98
N ALA A 47 8.30 -52.97 -27.16
CA ALA A 47 8.17 -51.60 -27.67
C ALA A 47 7.26 -50.72 -26.80
N VAL A 48 6.11 -51.25 -26.36
CA VAL A 48 5.20 -50.56 -25.43
C VAL A 48 5.85 -50.36 -24.07
N PHE A 49 6.59 -51.36 -23.57
CA PHE A 49 7.34 -51.24 -22.32
C PHE A 49 8.40 -50.15 -22.38
N LEU A 50 9.19 -50.09 -23.45
CA LEU A 50 10.20 -49.05 -23.66
C LEU A 50 9.57 -47.66 -23.75
N LEU A 51 8.41 -47.52 -24.41
CA LEU A 51 7.69 -46.25 -24.48
C LEU A 51 7.22 -45.79 -23.09
N LEU A 52 6.62 -46.70 -22.29
CA LEU A 52 6.19 -46.40 -20.94
C LEU A 52 7.37 -46.07 -20.01
N ALA A 53 8.47 -46.81 -20.13
CA ALA A 53 9.70 -46.54 -19.39
C ALA A 53 10.30 -45.16 -19.76
N ALA A 54 10.32 -44.83 -21.05
CA ALA A 54 10.77 -43.52 -21.54
C ALA A 54 9.87 -42.38 -21.02
N LEU A 55 8.54 -42.58 -21.01
CA LEU A 55 7.60 -41.59 -20.50
C LEU A 55 7.74 -41.39 -18.97
N ALA A 56 7.93 -42.48 -18.23
CA ALA A 56 8.19 -42.44 -16.79
C ALA A 56 9.52 -41.74 -16.46
N LEU A 57 10.58 -42.01 -17.25
CA LEU A 57 11.86 -41.35 -17.12
C LEU A 57 11.74 -39.84 -17.41
N LEU A 58 11.04 -39.46 -18.48
CA LEU A 58 10.82 -38.06 -18.84
C LEU A 58 10.02 -37.31 -17.75
N TYR A 59 9.02 -37.97 -17.16
CA TYR A 59 8.27 -37.43 -16.02
C TYR A 59 9.16 -37.24 -14.78
N ALA A 60 10.01 -38.22 -14.46
CA ALA A 60 10.95 -38.15 -13.35
C ALA A 60 11.97 -37.01 -13.54
N VAL A 61 12.51 -36.84 -14.75
CA VAL A 61 13.42 -35.73 -15.10
C VAL A 61 12.73 -34.38 -14.95
N PHE A 62 11.51 -34.21 -15.49
CA PHE A 62 10.76 -32.96 -15.37
C PHE A 62 10.44 -32.61 -13.91
N TRP A 63 10.17 -33.62 -13.07
CA TRP A 63 9.94 -33.42 -11.65
C TRP A 63 11.21 -33.04 -10.89
N LEU A 64 12.33 -33.71 -11.17
CA LEU A 64 13.63 -33.43 -10.56
C LEU A 64 14.12 -32.01 -10.92
N LEU A 65 13.86 -31.54 -12.14
CA LEU A 65 14.17 -30.17 -12.56
C LEU A 65 13.30 -29.11 -11.87
N ARG A 66 12.05 -29.42 -11.52
CA ARG A 66 11.13 -28.48 -10.83
C ARG A 66 11.32 -28.46 -9.31
N TRP A 67 11.95 -29.47 -8.72
CA TRP A 67 12.21 -29.56 -7.29
C TRP A 67 13.13 -28.47 -6.71
N PRO A 68 14.30 -28.15 -7.31
CA PRO A 68 15.19 -27.12 -6.78
C PRO A 68 14.51 -25.75 -6.76
N MET A 69 13.67 -25.44 -7.76
CA MET A 69 12.92 -24.17 -7.80
C MET A 69 12.00 -23.98 -6.58
N ARG A 70 11.36 -25.04 -6.08
CA ARG A 70 10.44 -24.93 -4.92
C ARG A 70 11.18 -24.67 -3.61
N LEU A 71 12.31 -25.34 -3.40
CA LEU A 71 13.16 -25.13 -2.22
C LEU A 71 13.83 -23.75 -2.25
N TRP A 72 14.27 -23.31 -3.43
CA TRP A 72 14.88 -21.99 -3.59
C TRP A 72 13.89 -20.85 -3.38
N GLN A 73 12.63 -21.03 -3.81
CA GLN A 73 11.55 -20.09 -3.53
C GLN A 73 11.26 -19.96 -2.02
N ALA A 74 11.35 -21.05 -1.24
CA ALA A 74 11.17 -20.99 0.21
C ALA A 74 12.29 -20.18 0.90
N GLY A 75 13.54 -20.38 0.49
CA GLY A 75 14.69 -19.60 0.95
C GLY A 75 14.59 -18.12 0.56
N ALA A 76 14.20 -17.83 -0.69
CA ALA A 76 14.00 -16.48 -1.18
C ALA A 76 12.90 -15.73 -0.41
N ARG A 77 11.80 -16.40 -0.06
CA ARG A 77 10.73 -15.83 0.77
C ARG A 77 11.23 -15.45 2.17
N ARG A 78 11.98 -16.33 2.83
CA ARG A 78 12.59 -16.04 4.15
C ARG A 78 13.55 -14.86 4.06
N SER A 79 14.39 -14.83 3.03
CA SER A 79 15.34 -13.74 2.79
C SER A 79 14.62 -12.41 2.56
N ALA A 80 13.57 -12.37 1.74
CA ALA A 80 12.79 -11.15 1.49
C ALA A 80 12.12 -10.61 2.76
N ARG A 81 11.55 -11.49 3.60
CA ARG A 81 10.98 -11.12 4.91
C ARG A 81 12.04 -10.55 5.86
N ARG A 82 13.22 -11.15 5.92
CA ARG A 82 14.35 -10.62 6.71
C ARG A 82 14.78 -9.25 6.22
N ARG A 83 14.92 -9.06 4.90
CA ARG A 83 15.25 -7.75 4.32
C ARG A 83 14.20 -6.69 4.62
N PHE A 84 12.92 -7.05 4.59
CA PHE A 84 11.86 -6.13 4.98
C PHE A 84 12.00 -5.69 6.44
N LEU A 85 12.21 -6.64 7.36
CA LEU A 85 12.42 -6.35 8.78
C LEU A 85 13.69 -5.50 9.00
N ASP A 86 14.82 -5.88 8.41
CA ASP A 86 16.07 -5.13 8.49
C ASP A 86 15.91 -3.70 7.94
N GLY A 87 15.11 -3.55 6.88
CA GLY A 87 14.77 -2.28 6.28
C GLY A 87 13.94 -1.39 7.22
N MET A 88 12.93 -1.96 7.87
CA MET A 88 12.12 -1.25 8.87
C MET A 88 12.94 -0.86 10.09
N ILE A 89 13.79 -1.76 10.62
CA ILE A 89 14.70 -1.47 11.73
C ILE A 89 15.64 -0.32 11.35
N ALA A 90 16.21 -0.36 10.14
CA ALA A 90 17.08 0.72 9.65
C ALA A 90 16.33 2.05 9.49
N LEU A 91 15.05 2.03 9.09
CA LEU A 91 14.24 3.23 8.94
C LEU A 91 14.02 3.91 10.30
N VAL A 92 13.58 3.13 11.30
CA VAL A 92 13.35 3.62 12.67
C VAL A 92 14.66 4.07 13.31
N ALA A 93 15.77 3.37 13.04
CA ALA A 93 17.10 3.76 13.50
C ALA A 93 17.69 5.00 12.80
N GLY A 94 16.93 5.69 11.94
CA GLY A 94 17.37 6.90 11.25
C GLY A 94 18.41 6.66 10.14
N ARG A 95 18.43 5.45 9.54
CA ARG A 95 19.34 5.06 8.46
C ARG A 95 18.60 4.89 7.12
N PRO A 96 18.09 5.98 6.51
CA PRO A 96 17.18 5.91 5.35
C PRO A 96 17.82 5.33 4.09
N ASN A 97 19.14 5.46 3.93
CA ASN A 97 19.87 4.86 2.80
C ASN A 97 19.82 3.33 2.84
N ARG A 98 20.19 2.75 3.98
CA ARG A 98 20.15 1.29 4.18
C ARG A 98 18.71 0.77 4.17
N ALA A 99 17.79 1.49 4.78
CA ALA A 99 16.37 1.15 4.82
C ALA A 99 15.81 1.00 3.40
N GLY A 100 15.92 2.05 2.57
CA GLY A 100 15.41 2.04 1.20
C GLY A 100 15.98 0.89 0.37
N GLN A 101 17.29 0.64 0.43
CA GLN A 101 17.91 -0.47 -0.32
C GLN A 101 17.35 -1.85 0.07
N GLN A 102 17.12 -2.11 1.37
CA GLN A 102 16.59 -3.39 1.82
C GLN A 102 15.10 -3.55 1.51
N LEU A 103 14.34 -2.47 1.65
CA LEU A 103 12.91 -2.42 1.34
C LEU A 103 12.66 -2.62 -0.16
N LEU A 104 13.43 -1.94 -1.03
CA LEU A 104 13.37 -2.17 -2.48
C LEU A 104 13.72 -3.61 -2.86
N LYS A 105 14.65 -4.27 -2.16
CA LYS A 105 14.92 -5.71 -2.38
C LYS A 105 13.77 -6.60 -1.92
N ALA A 106 13.01 -6.18 -0.91
CA ALA A 106 11.85 -6.92 -0.42
C ALA A 106 10.65 -6.87 -1.37
N THR A 107 10.55 -5.86 -2.25
CA THR A 107 9.46 -5.76 -3.24
C THR A 107 9.41 -6.91 -4.24
N LYS A 108 10.54 -7.62 -4.44
CA LYS A 108 10.63 -8.83 -5.28
C LYS A 108 9.67 -9.93 -4.82
N LEU A 109 9.28 -9.94 -3.54
CA LEU A 109 8.26 -10.84 -3.05
C LEU A 109 6.88 -10.20 -3.22
N ARG A 110 6.04 -10.77 -4.09
CA ARG A 110 4.70 -10.23 -4.42
C ARG A 110 3.86 -9.88 -3.19
N THR A 111 3.90 -10.70 -2.14
CA THR A 111 3.14 -10.46 -0.89
C THR A 111 3.63 -9.26 -0.09
N LEU A 112 4.87 -8.82 -0.29
CA LEU A 112 5.47 -7.67 0.38
C LEU A 112 5.67 -6.48 -0.56
N LYS A 113 5.28 -6.58 -1.84
CA LYS A 113 5.53 -5.53 -2.84
C LYS A 113 4.98 -4.18 -2.37
N LEU A 114 3.68 -4.09 -2.10
CA LEU A 114 3.04 -2.83 -1.72
C LEU A 114 3.54 -2.30 -0.36
N PRO A 115 3.57 -3.08 0.74
CA PRO A 115 4.08 -2.58 2.02
C PRO A 115 5.54 -2.14 1.95
N ALA A 116 6.38 -2.86 1.19
CA ALA A 116 7.78 -2.50 1.03
C ALA A 116 7.96 -1.24 0.17
N LEU A 117 7.11 -1.01 -0.83
CA LEU A 117 7.10 0.24 -1.61
C LEU A 117 6.69 1.44 -0.74
N ILE A 118 5.64 1.30 0.07
CA ILE A 118 5.21 2.36 1.01
C ILE A 118 6.35 2.71 1.99
N ALA A 119 6.98 1.69 2.57
CA ALA A 119 8.10 1.90 3.49
C ALA A 119 9.35 2.46 2.77
N ALA A 120 9.61 2.04 1.53
CA ALA A 120 10.70 2.59 0.72
C ALA A 120 10.46 4.06 0.38
N HIS A 121 9.21 4.44 0.12
CA HIS A 121 8.82 5.84 -0.08
C HIS A 121 9.11 6.67 1.18
N ALA A 122 8.75 6.17 2.38
CA ALA A 122 9.09 6.84 3.63
C ALA A 122 10.62 6.99 3.82
N ALA A 123 11.41 6.00 3.41
CA ALA A 123 12.87 6.08 3.42
C ALA A 123 13.45 7.07 2.38
N ALA A 124 12.82 7.20 1.20
CA ALA A 124 13.17 8.20 0.18
C ALA A 124 12.84 9.63 0.65
N HIS A 125 11.68 9.79 1.30
CA HIS A 125 11.27 11.05 1.92
C HIS A 125 12.25 11.47 3.03
N ALA A 126 12.62 10.55 3.92
CA ALA A 126 13.54 10.83 5.03
C ALA A 126 14.98 11.18 4.59
N ARG A 127 15.41 10.80 3.38
CA ARG A 127 16.71 11.21 2.81
C ARG A 127 16.63 12.49 1.97
N GLY A 128 15.43 13.01 1.69
CA GLY A 128 15.21 14.15 0.79
C GLY A 128 15.40 13.86 -0.70
N ASP A 129 15.33 12.59 -1.13
CA ASP A 129 15.51 12.19 -2.53
C ASP A 129 14.18 12.27 -3.28
N ARG A 130 13.88 13.45 -3.80
CA ARG A 130 12.62 13.75 -4.51
C ARG A 130 12.42 12.90 -5.76
N ALA A 131 13.49 12.60 -6.50
CA ALA A 131 13.38 11.85 -7.75
C ALA A 131 12.95 10.40 -7.50
N GLU A 132 13.56 9.75 -6.50
CA GLU A 132 13.15 8.40 -6.09
C GLU A 132 11.76 8.40 -5.46
N GLU A 133 11.42 9.42 -4.68
CA GLU A 133 10.11 9.58 -4.06
C GLU A 133 8.98 9.59 -5.11
N ILE A 134 9.14 10.38 -6.19
CA ILE A 134 8.17 10.46 -7.29
C ILE A 134 8.04 9.10 -7.99
N ARG A 135 9.16 8.45 -8.32
CA ARG A 135 9.15 7.11 -8.96
C ARG A 135 8.41 6.07 -8.13
N LEU A 136 8.58 6.10 -6.80
CA LEU A 136 7.90 5.17 -5.90
C LEU A 136 6.41 5.47 -5.80
N LEU A 137 6.03 6.76 -5.81
CA LEU A 137 4.62 7.14 -5.86
C LEU A 137 3.97 6.68 -7.17
N ASP A 138 4.64 6.82 -8.31
CA ASP A 138 4.13 6.33 -9.60
C ASP A 138 3.88 4.80 -9.54
N GLN A 139 4.82 4.03 -8.99
CA GLN A 139 4.62 2.58 -8.80
C GLN A 139 3.46 2.24 -7.84
N LEU A 140 3.21 3.08 -6.82
CA LEU A 140 2.07 2.90 -5.92
C LEU A 140 0.74 3.26 -6.61
N THR A 141 0.73 4.17 -7.58
CA THR A 141 -0.49 4.49 -8.34
C THR A 141 -0.93 3.37 -9.29
N GLU A 142 -0.03 2.46 -9.68
CA GLU A 142 -0.35 1.30 -10.53
C GLU A 142 -1.34 0.32 -9.87
N ALA A 143 -1.37 0.26 -8.53
CA ALA A 143 -2.26 -0.62 -7.79
C ALA A 143 -3.45 0.17 -7.23
N ALA A 144 -4.66 -0.29 -7.50
CA ALA A 144 -5.89 0.36 -7.06
C ALA A 144 -5.96 0.56 -5.53
N GLU A 145 -5.47 -0.42 -4.75
CA GLU A 145 -5.45 -0.37 -3.28
C GLU A 145 -4.58 0.76 -2.72
N THR A 146 -3.54 1.18 -3.44
CA THR A 146 -2.58 2.22 -3.00
C THR A 146 -2.70 3.52 -3.78
N HIS A 147 -3.62 3.60 -4.74
CA HIS A 147 -3.81 4.75 -5.61
C HIS A 147 -4.17 6.02 -4.83
N ASP A 148 -5.18 5.93 -3.97
CA ASP A 148 -5.64 7.06 -3.14
C ASP A 148 -4.52 7.49 -2.17
N LEU A 149 -3.85 6.54 -1.51
CA LEU A 149 -2.72 6.83 -0.62
C LEU A 149 -1.56 7.53 -1.35
N ALA A 150 -1.20 7.07 -2.55
CA ALA A 150 -0.14 7.70 -3.34
C ALA A 150 -0.50 9.13 -3.75
N THR A 151 -1.78 9.37 -4.06
CA THR A 151 -2.30 10.72 -4.35
C THR A 151 -2.21 11.63 -3.12
N GLU A 152 -2.60 11.13 -1.95
CA GLU A 152 -2.49 11.90 -0.71
C GLU A 152 -1.04 12.22 -0.33
N LEU A 153 -0.12 11.25 -0.49
CA LEU A 153 1.31 11.46 -0.25
C LEU A 153 1.92 12.45 -1.24
N ARG A 154 1.48 12.43 -2.50
CA ARG A 154 1.88 13.44 -3.50
C ARG A 154 1.39 14.83 -3.08
N ALA A 155 0.13 14.96 -2.68
CA ALA A 155 -0.43 16.22 -2.21
C ALA A 155 0.29 16.75 -0.97
N ARG A 156 0.69 15.89 -0.03
CA ARG A 156 1.55 16.24 1.11
C ARG A 156 2.87 16.84 0.63
N ASN A 157 3.53 16.24 -0.36
CA ASN A 157 4.79 16.75 -0.88
C ASN A 157 4.65 18.13 -1.52
N GLU A 158 3.59 18.31 -2.32
CA GLU A 158 3.25 19.60 -2.91
C GLU A 158 2.98 20.66 -1.84
N LEU A 159 2.26 20.29 -0.76
CA LEU A 159 2.02 21.18 0.38
C LEU A 159 3.33 21.60 1.07
N LEU A 160 4.24 20.65 1.31
CA LEU A 160 5.57 20.94 1.89
C LEU A 160 6.43 21.83 0.99
N ASP A 161 6.25 21.74 -0.33
CA ASP A 161 6.90 22.62 -1.30
C ASP A 161 6.21 24.00 -1.43
N GLY A 162 5.23 24.31 -0.59
CA GLY A 162 4.46 25.56 -0.62
C GLY A 162 3.40 25.63 -1.72
N ARG A 163 3.22 24.55 -2.50
CA ARG A 163 2.24 24.44 -3.59
C ARG A 163 0.88 23.95 -3.06
N ALA A 164 0.36 24.66 -2.05
CA ALA A 164 -0.89 24.31 -1.37
C ALA A 164 -2.11 24.25 -2.32
N GLY A 165 -2.11 25.02 -3.42
CA GLY A 165 -3.17 24.96 -4.44
C GLY A 165 -3.25 23.58 -5.12
N ALA A 166 -2.11 23.05 -5.57
CA ALA A 166 -2.04 21.72 -6.18
C ALA A 166 -2.45 20.62 -5.19
N ALA A 167 -2.06 20.75 -3.92
CA ALA A 167 -2.49 19.82 -2.87
C ALA A 167 -4.02 19.81 -2.70
N ILE A 168 -4.68 20.97 -2.72
CA ILE A 168 -6.15 21.06 -2.63
C ILE A 168 -6.80 20.38 -3.85
N GLU A 169 -6.33 20.66 -5.06
CA GLU A 169 -6.86 20.06 -6.29
C GLU A 169 -6.79 18.53 -6.29
N MET A 170 -5.73 17.96 -5.72
CA MET A 170 -5.59 16.51 -5.57
C MET A 170 -6.49 15.92 -4.48
N LEU A 171 -6.65 16.62 -3.35
CA LEU A 171 -7.32 16.07 -2.15
C LEU A 171 -8.84 16.29 -2.14
N VAL A 172 -9.36 17.36 -2.75
CA VAL A 172 -10.80 17.66 -2.76
C VAL A 172 -11.64 16.58 -3.45
N PRO A 173 -11.25 16.03 -4.63
CA PRO A 173 -11.99 14.94 -5.25
C PRO A 173 -12.07 13.68 -4.37
N LEU A 174 -10.98 13.36 -3.67
CA LEU A 174 -10.93 12.24 -2.72
C LEU A 174 -11.83 12.49 -1.49
N ALA A 175 -11.89 13.75 -1.04
CA ALA A 175 -12.75 14.16 0.07
C ALA A 175 -14.24 14.02 -0.30
N GLN A 176 -14.62 14.52 -1.48
CA GLN A 176 -15.99 14.46 -2.00
C GLN A 176 -16.44 13.01 -2.22
N ALA A 177 -15.54 12.16 -2.70
CA ALA A 177 -15.82 10.74 -2.86
C ALA A 177 -15.75 9.93 -1.54
N SER A 178 -15.55 10.59 -0.39
CA SER A 178 -15.41 9.98 0.94
C SER A 178 -14.26 8.98 1.10
N ARG A 179 -13.33 8.91 0.13
CA ARG A 179 -12.16 7.99 0.13
C ARG A 179 -10.94 8.53 0.87
N LEU A 180 -10.96 9.82 1.22
CA LEU A 180 -9.83 10.49 1.87
C LEU A 180 -9.45 9.86 3.22
N SER A 181 -8.18 9.53 3.44
CA SER A 181 -7.73 9.05 4.73
C SER A 181 -7.83 10.15 5.81
N PRO A 182 -7.85 9.78 7.10
CA PRO A 182 -7.81 10.77 8.18
C PRO A 182 -6.57 11.67 8.12
N MET A 183 -5.43 11.17 7.64
CA MET A 183 -4.21 11.98 7.48
C MET A 183 -4.32 12.89 6.25
N GLY A 184 -4.89 12.40 5.15
CA GLY A 184 -5.21 13.20 3.98
C GLY A 184 -6.14 14.38 4.30
N ALA A 185 -7.12 14.18 5.18
CA ALA A 185 -7.98 15.26 5.69
C ALA A 185 -7.20 16.33 6.45
N ARG A 186 -6.19 15.94 7.23
CA ARG A 186 -5.31 16.89 7.91
C ARG A 186 -4.51 17.72 6.91
N TRP A 187 -3.93 17.09 5.89
CA TRP A 187 -3.21 17.81 4.83
C TRP A 187 -4.11 18.75 4.04
N LEU A 188 -5.36 18.34 3.77
CA LEU A 188 -6.34 19.21 3.12
C LEU A 188 -6.67 20.44 3.98
N ILE A 189 -6.89 20.26 5.28
CA ILE A 189 -7.10 21.37 6.22
C ILE A 189 -5.91 22.33 6.21
N GLU A 190 -4.69 21.80 6.36
CA GLU A 190 -3.47 22.61 6.34
C GLU A 190 -3.29 23.36 5.00
N ALA A 191 -3.58 22.71 3.88
CA ALA A 191 -3.52 23.33 2.55
C ALA A 191 -4.57 24.44 2.36
N LEU A 192 -5.81 24.22 2.79
CA LEU A 192 -6.88 25.23 2.74
C LEU A 192 -6.54 26.44 3.63
N THR A 193 -6.06 26.19 4.85
CA THR A 193 -5.64 27.27 5.75
C THR A 193 -4.49 28.09 5.15
N ALA A 194 -3.50 27.44 4.51
CA ALA A 194 -2.40 28.13 3.83
C ALA A 194 -2.86 29.01 2.67
N ARG A 195 -3.98 28.67 2.01
CA ARG A 195 -4.57 29.44 0.90
C ARG A 195 -5.63 30.45 1.33
N LYS A 196 -5.69 30.78 2.62
CA LYS A 196 -6.71 31.68 3.22
C LYS A 196 -8.15 31.19 3.05
N ARG A 197 -8.35 29.87 2.99
CA ARG A 197 -9.65 29.20 2.85
C ARG A 197 -9.99 28.40 4.12
N ALA A 198 -9.61 28.89 5.31
CA ALA A 198 -9.79 28.15 6.55
C ALA A 198 -11.27 27.91 6.92
N ARG A 199 -12.21 28.74 6.45
CA ARG A 199 -13.65 28.48 6.62
C ARG A 199 -14.09 27.16 5.98
N GLU A 200 -13.60 26.86 4.78
CA GLU A 200 -13.87 25.58 4.11
C GLU A 200 -13.22 24.40 4.84
N ALA A 201 -12.08 24.64 5.50
CA ALA A 201 -11.38 23.63 6.27
C ALA A 201 -12.19 23.11 7.48
N LEU A 202 -13.09 23.94 8.03
CA LEU A 202 -13.93 23.57 9.19
C LEU A 202 -14.82 22.36 8.90
N ALA A 203 -15.28 22.20 7.66
CA ALA A 203 -16.11 21.06 7.24
C ALA A 203 -15.40 19.70 7.42
N TYR A 204 -14.06 19.68 7.46
CA TYR A 204 -13.26 18.47 7.58
C TYR A 204 -12.80 18.17 9.02
N LEU A 205 -12.97 19.11 9.97
CA LEU A 205 -12.59 18.92 11.38
C LEU A 205 -13.27 17.73 12.06
N PRO A 206 -14.59 17.46 11.86
CA PRO A 206 -15.26 16.33 12.50
C PRO A 206 -14.58 14.98 12.17
N ARG A 207 -14.08 14.83 10.94
CA ARG A 207 -13.36 13.61 10.52
C ARG A 207 -12.08 13.40 11.33
N ILE A 208 -11.34 14.48 11.61
CA ILE A 208 -10.13 14.42 12.44
C ILE A 208 -10.49 14.07 13.89
N ARG A 209 -11.53 14.71 14.44
CA ARG A 209 -12.02 14.43 15.80
C ARG A 209 -12.40 12.95 15.98
N GLN A 210 -13.10 12.36 15.00
CA GLN A 210 -13.50 10.95 15.04
C GLN A 210 -12.33 9.98 14.91
N SER A 211 -11.29 10.35 14.16
CA SER A 211 -10.17 9.46 13.84
C SER A 211 -9.18 9.22 14.98
N GLN A 212 -9.21 10.02 16.06
CA GLN A 212 -8.31 9.92 17.22
C GLN A 212 -6.81 9.88 16.86
N GLN A 213 -6.42 10.52 15.75
CA GLN A 213 -5.02 10.57 15.29
C GLN A 213 -4.11 11.40 16.20
N LEU A 214 -4.68 12.28 17.02
CA LEU A 214 -3.97 13.23 17.86
C LEU A 214 -4.36 12.99 19.32
N PRO A 215 -3.41 13.11 20.26
CA PRO A 215 -3.74 13.24 21.68
C PRO A 215 -4.78 14.36 21.91
N PRO A 216 -5.64 14.26 22.93
CA PRO A 216 -6.69 15.25 23.18
C PRO A 216 -6.18 16.70 23.23
N ASP A 217 -5.04 16.92 23.88
CA ASP A 217 -4.42 18.25 23.99
C ASP A 217 -3.91 18.77 22.63
N ASP A 218 -3.32 17.90 21.81
CA ASP A 218 -2.85 18.26 20.47
C ASP A 218 -4.01 18.53 19.52
N LEU A 219 -5.10 17.77 19.66
CA LEU A 219 -6.33 17.97 18.91
C LEU A 219 -6.97 19.31 19.27
N ALA A 220 -7.06 19.65 20.56
CA ALA A 220 -7.59 20.93 21.02
C ALA A 220 -6.77 22.11 20.48
N ARG A 221 -5.43 22.02 20.56
CA ARG A 221 -4.52 23.02 19.98
C ARG A 221 -4.66 23.14 18.46
N PHE A 222 -4.76 22.01 17.77
CA PHE A 222 -4.96 22.00 16.32
C PHE A 222 -6.27 22.66 15.93
N VAL A 223 -7.39 22.25 16.56
CA VAL A 223 -8.72 22.83 16.32
C VAL A 223 -8.72 24.33 16.59
N SER A 224 -8.21 24.78 17.74
CA SER A 224 -8.13 26.20 18.10
C SER A 224 -7.39 27.00 17.02
N ARG A 225 -6.24 26.51 16.55
CA ARG A 225 -5.47 27.16 15.48
C ARG A 225 -6.27 27.32 14.17
N ILE A 226 -7.06 26.32 13.79
CA ILE A 226 -7.89 26.38 12.57
C ILE A 226 -9.06 27.35 12.74
N LEU A 227 -9.71 27.36 13.91
CA LEU A 227 -10.80 28.29 14.23
C LEU A 227 -10.32 29.74 14.23
N VAL A 228 -9.20 30.02 14.89
CA VAL A 228 -8.55 31.34 14.87
C VAL A 228 -8.23 31.75 13.43
N ALA A 229 -7.65 30.85 12.63
CA ALA A 229 -7.36 31.14 11.23
C ALA A 229 -8.63 31.41 10.40
N ALA A 230 -9.74 30.71 10.64
CA ALA A 230 -11.01 30.97 9.96
C ALA A 230 -11.57 32.36 10.29
N ILE A 231 -11.47 32.78 11.55
CA ILE A 231 -11.86 34.12 12.00
C ILE A 231 -10.96 35.18 11.38
N ASP A 232 -9.64 35.06 11.51
CA ASP A 232 -8.68 36.05 11.02
C ASP A 232 -8.73 36.25 9.49
N GLN A 233 -9.07 35.19 8.75
CA GLN A 233 -9.17 35.21 7.29
C GLN A 233 -10.51 35.78 6.78
N THR A 234 -11.48 36.03 7.65
CA THR A 234 -12.80 36.53 7.26
C THR A 234 -12.71 38.00 6.83
N THR A 235 -13.16 38.34 5.63
CA THR A 235 -13.06 39.71 5.07
C THR A 235 -14.18 40.64 5.51
N ASP A 236 -15.37 40.11 5.81
CA ASP A 236 -16.59 40.90 6.00
C ASP A 236 -17.24 40.64 7.36
N ALA A 237 -17.86 41.68 7.91
CA ALA A 237 -18.62 41.64 9.16
C ALA A 237 -19.71 40.54 9.16
N ILE A 238 -20.46 40.44 8.07
CA ILE A 238 -21.56 39.45 7.93
C ILE A 238 -21.01 38.03 8.03
N ASN A 239 -19.91 37.76 7.34
CA ASN A 239 -19.27 36.44 7.35
C ASN A 239 -18.68 36.12 8.72
N LEU A 240 -18.20 37.13 9.46
CA LEU A 240 -17.63 36.95 10.79
C LEU A 240 -18.73 36.61 11.81
N HIS A 241 -19.86 37.32 11.77
CA HIS A 241 -21.01 37.00 12.63
C HIS A 241 -21.61 35.64 12.30
N ALA A 242 -21.77 35.30 11.02
CA ALA A 242 -22.25 33.98 10.61
C ALA A 242 -21.32 32.86 11.12
N LEU A 243 -20.00 33.05 10.96
CA LEU A 243 -19.02 32.08 11.46
C LEU A 243 -19.11 31.94 12.98
N TRP A 244 -19.19 33.05 13.73
CA TRP A 244 -19.30 33.01 15.19
C TRP A 244 -20.62 32.38 15.65
N ALA A 245 -21.73 32.62 14.94
CA ALA A 245 -23.01 32.00 15.23
C ALA A 245 -22.96 30.47 15.05
N ASP A 246 -22.23 29.98 14.03
CA ASP A 246 -22.07 28.55 13.74
C ASP A 246 -21.19 27.80 14.77
N LEU A 247 -20.32 28.50 15.51
CA LEU A 247 -19.48 27.86 16.53
C LEU A 247 -20.32 27.35 17.71
N ASN A 248 -19.93 26.20 18.26
CA ASN A 248 -20.57 25.70 19.48
C ASN A 248 -20.06 26.43 20.73
N ARG A 249 -20.75 26.25 21.87
CA ARG A 249 -20.42 26.94 23.13
C ARG A 249 -19.00 26.62 23.62
N ASP A 250 -18.54 25.40 23.43
CA ASP A 250 -17.20 24.98 23.86
C ASP A 250 -16.12 25.63 23.01
N GLU A 251 -16.34 25.76 21.70
CA GLU A 251 -15.44 26.42 20.76
C GLU A 251 -15.34 27.94 21.02
N LYS A 252 -16.44 28.59 21.41
CA LYS A 252 -16.44 30.01 21.78
C LYS A 252 -15.70 30.31 23.09
N ARG A 253 -15.70 29.36 24.03
CA ARG A 253 -15.00 29.48 25.32
C ARG A 253 -13.49 29.33 25.22
N ILE A 254 -12.97 28.88 24.08
CA ILE A 254 -11.54 28.83 23.83
C ILE A 254 -11.01 30.28 23.80
N ALA A 255 -10.14 30.61 24.74
CA ALA A 255 -9.66 31.98 24.94
C ALA A 255 -9.03 32.57 23.66
N GLU A 256 -8.24 31.78 22.93
CA GLU A 256 -7.61 32.23 21.68
C GLU A 256 -8.65 32.56 20.59
N VAL A 257 -9.74 31.79 20.53
CA VAL A 257 -10.82 31.97 19.55
C VAL A 257 -11.63 33.23 19.88
N ALA A 258 -11.98 33.44 21.16
CA ALA A 258 -12.66 34.66 21.60
C ALA A 258 -11.81 35.93 21.39
N ILE A 259 -10.51 35.86 21.67
CA ILE A 259 -9.58 36.97 21.43
C ILE A 259 -9.46 37.26 19.93
N ALA A 260 -9.37 36.23 19.09
CA ALA A 260 -9.32 36.40 17.63
C ALA A 260 -10.60 37.07 17.11
N TYR A 261 -11.76 36.62 17.58
CA TYR A 261 -13.05 37.23 17.24
C TYR A 261 -13.10 38.70 17.65
N ALA A 262 -12.76 39.03 18.89
CA ALA A 262 -12.73 40.41 19.38
C ALA A 262 -11.84 41.31 18.51
N LYS A 263 -10.60 40.86 18.24
CA LYS A 263 -9.65 41.59 17.40
C LYS A 263 -10.17 41.80 15.99
N ARG A 264 -10.73 40.75 15.38
CA ARG A 264 -11.25 40.84 14.01
C ARG A 264 -12.47 41.74 13.93
N SER A 265 -13.36 41.68 14.91
CA SER A 265 -14.53 42.57 14.99
C SER A 265 -14.14 44.04 15.11
N VAL A 266 -13.10 44.37 15.90
CA VAL A 266 -12.57 45.74 15.96
C VAL A 266 -12.01 46.17 14.60
N GLN A 267 -11.25 45.31 13.91
CA GLN A 267 -10.71 45.61 12.58
C GLN A 267 -11.79 45.84 11.51
N LEU A 268 -12.96 45.23 11.67
CA LEU A 268 -14.11 45.38 10.77
C LEU A 268 -15.09 46.47 11.24
N ASN A 269 -14.69 47.31 12.21
CA ASN A 269 -15.48 48.42 12.79
C ASN A 269 -16.80 48.00 13.48
N LEU A 270 -16.84 46.80 14.10
CA LEU A 270 -18.01 46.24 14.80
C LEU A 270 -17.96 46.38 16.34
N ILE A 271 -17.31 47.43 16.85
CA ILE A 271 -16.88 47.55 18.26
C ILE A 271 -18.03 47.35 19.26
N GLY A 272 -19.24 47.87 18.97
CA GLY A 272 -20.39 47.78 19.88
C GLY A 272 -21.06 46.40 19.96
N GLN A 273 -21.13 45.66 18.84
CA GLN A 273 -21.82 44.37 18.79
C GLN A 273 -20.95 43.22 19.31
N ALA A 274 -19.64 43.27 19.03
CA ALA A 274 -18.72 42.24 19.49
C ALA A 274 -18.55 42.22 21.02
N ALA A 275 -18.63 43.38 21.69
CA ALA A 275 -18.57 43.46 23.15
C ALA A 275 -19.76 42.72 23.81
N GLN A 276 -20.98 42.89 23.26
CA GLN A 276 -22.18 42.24 23.79
C GLN A 276 -22.17 40.72 23.58
N GLU A 277 -21.68 40.22 22.44
CA GLU A 277 -21.66 38.78 22.16
C GLU A 277 -20.59 38.03 22.97
N ILE A 278 -19.46 38.66 23.30
CA ILE A 278 -18.42 38.08 24.17
C ILE A 278 -18.89 38.02 25.62
N GLU A 279 -19.62 39.03 26.11
CA GLU A 279 -20.20 39.00 27.46
C GLU A 279 -21.32 37.95 27.59
N ALA A 280 -21.99 37.60 26.48
CA ALA A 280 -23.11 36.66 26.46
C ALA A 280 -22.71 35.16 26.33
N THR A 281 -21.44 34.83 26.10
CA THR A 281 -20.97 33.45 25.80
C THR A 281 -20.41 32.70 27.01
#